data_AF-A0A3D2WKG7-F1
#
_entry.id   AF-A0A3D2WKG7-F1
#
_cell.length_a   1.000
_cell.length_b   1.000
_cell.length_c   1.000
_cell.angle_alpha   90.00
_cell.angle_beta   90.00
_cell.angle_gamma   90.00
#
_symmetry.space_group_name_H-M   'P 1'
#
loop_
_entity.id
_entity.type
_entity.pdbx_description
1 polymer ?
#
loop_
_entity_poly.entity_id
_entity_poly.type
_entity_poly.pdbx_seq_one_letter_code
_entity_poly.pdbx_strand_id
1 'polypeptide(L)'
;GLAMSEKDIDMIERVIHINKDASQFFKAIQQSAESFELKGRMAALYEIHRNIVQNLKMHLTLKENKDQHTLEDELKVAKNDEIFNECFTKLNAQNDHELIGQIEAAEDQCEGMIKNMVKDSEVLKSTKEVIARQMLYLKKSFEYFKSLKSI
;
A
#
# COMPACT_ATOMS: atom_id res chain seq x y z
N GLY A 1 14.45 -19.24 15.45
CA GLY A 1 14.12 -17.88 15.00
C GLY A 1 13.30 -17.22 16.09
N LEU A 2 13.56 -15.96 16.41
CA LEU A 2 12.71 -15.22 17.36
C LEU A 2 11.29 -15.12 16.76
N ALA A 3 10.28 -15.50 17.56
CA ALA A 3 8.89 -15.28 17.23
C ALA A 3 8.64 -13.77 17.11
N MET A 4 7.71 -13.38 16.23
CA MET A 4 7.33 -11.98 16.08
C MET A 4 6.61 -11.48 17.34
N SER A 5 6.85 -10.22 17.71
CA SER A 5 6.08 -9.57 18.76
C SER A 5 4.72 -9.11 18.22
N GLU A 6 3.76 -8.85 19.10
CA GLU A 6 2.49 -8.21 18.73
C GLU A 6 2.72 -6.89 17.97
N LYS A 7 3.75 -6.11 18.34
CA LYS A 7 4.12 -4.88 17.63
C LYS A 7 4.63 -5.12 16.21
N ASP A 8 5.33 -6.22 15.97
CA ASP A 8 5.73 -6.61 14.60
C ASP A 8 4.51 -6.98 13.75
N ILE A 9 3.58 -7.74 14.34
CA ILE A 9 2.33 -8.16 13.69
C ILE A 9 1.51 -6.92 13.34
N ASP A 10 1.20 -6.09 14.34
CA ASP A 10 0.44 -4.84 14.19
C ASP A 10 1.03 -3.95 13.08
N MET A 11 2.36 -3.85 13.05
CA MET A 11 3.06 -3.06 12.03
C MET A 11 2.82 -3.60 10.62
N ILE A 12 2.99 -4.91 10.44
CA ILE A 12 2.77 -5.55 9.13
C ILE A 12 1.29 -5.46 8.73
N GLU A 13 0.37 -5.66 9.67
CA GLU A 13 -1.08 -5.57 9.43
C GLU A 13 -1.50 -4.16 8.99
N ARG A 14 -0.95 -3.11 9.62
CA ARG A 14 -1.18 -1.72 9.18
C ARG A 14 -0.67 -1.47 7.77
N VAL A 15 0.53 -1.94 7.43
CA VAL A 15 1.06 -1.81 6.06
C VAL A 15 0.19 -2.58 5.06
N ILE A 16 -0.30 -3.77 5.43
CA ILE A 16 -1.26 -4.53 4.62
C ILE A 16 -2.53 -3.71 4.40
N HIS A 17 -3.07 -3.09 5.44
CA HIS A 17 -4.28 -2.30 5.35
C HIS A 17 -4.14 -1.11 4.40
N ILE A 18 -3.08 -0.31 4.57
CA ILE A 18 -2.77 0.85 3.70
C ILE A 18 -2.68 0.41 2.24
N ASN A 19 -1.97 -0.69 1.95
CA ASN A 19 -1.82 -1.18 0.58
C ASN A 19 -3.11 -1.80 0.03
N LYS A 20 -3.97 -2.35 0.88
CA LYS A 20 -5.29 -2.83 0.45
C LYS A 20 -6.18 -1.65 0.05
N ASP A 21 -6.22 -0.59 0.86
CA ASP A 21 -6.94 0.65 0.58
C ASP A 21 -6.44 1.29 -0.73
N ALA A 22 -5.12 1.43 -0.88
CA ALA A 22 -4.49 1.92 -2.11
C ALA A 22 -4.88 1.09 -3.35
N SER A 23 -4.87 -0.25 -3.24
CA SER A 23 -5.27 -1.10 -4.36
C SER A 23 -6.73 -0.86 -4.77
N GLN A 24 -7.65 -0.69 -3.81
CA GLN A 24 -9.05 -0.42 -4.11
C GLN A 24 -9.24 0.93 -4.78
N PHE A 25 -8.52 1.95 -4.30
CA PHE A 25 -8.47 3.28 -4.89
C PHE A 25 -8.02 3.26 -6.34
N PHE A 26 -6.87 2.64 -6.64
CA PHE A 26 -6.35 2.58 -8.01
C PHE A 26 -7.25 1.78 -8.95
N LYS A 27 -7.86 0.71 -8.46
CA LYS A 27 -8.84 -0.06 -9.22
C LYS A 27 -10.07 0.78 -9.58
N ALA A 28 -10.56 1.60 -8.66
CA ALA A 28 -11.70 2.47 -8.92
C ALA A 28 -11.36 3.55 -9.96
N ILE A 29 -10.19 4.18 -9.85
CA ILE A 29 -9.72 5.16 -10.85
C ILE A 29 -9.52 4.50 -12.22
N GLN A 30 -8.94 3.30 -12.27
CA GLN A 30 -8.83 2.52 -13.51
C GLN A 30 -10.20 2.33 -14.18
N GLN A 31 -11.25 2.06 -13.40
CA GLN A 31 -12.59 1.83 -13.91
C GLN A 31 -13.27 3.11 -14.41
N SER A 32 -12.96 4.27 -13.80
CA SER A 32 -13.55 5.57 -14.17
C SER A 32 -12.77 6.36 -15.21
N ALA A 33 -11.48 6.10 -15.38
CA ALA A 33 -10.64 6.80 -16.36
C ALA A 33 -11.17 6.63 -17.78
N GLU A 34 -11.08 7.67 -18.61
CA GLU A 34 -11.45 7.59 -20.03
C GLU A 34 -10.25 7.20 -20.89
N SER A 35 -9.06 7.73 -20.57
CA SER A 35 -7.82 7.45 -21.28
C SER A 35 -7.33 6.01 -21.09
N PHE A 36 -7.09 5.30 -22.18
CA PHE A 36 -6.50 3.95 -22.15
C PHE A 36 -5.14 3.92 -21.46
N GLU A 37 -4.36 4.97 -21.64
CA GLU A 37 -3.06 5.11 -21.00
C GLU A 37 -3.19 5.25 -19.48
N LEU A 38 -4.12 6.09 -19.02
CA LEU A 38 -4.39 6.25 -17.59
C LEU A 38 -4.91 4.95 -16.98
N LYS A 39 -5.79 4.21 -17.66
CA LYS A 39 -6.22 2.87 -17.24
C LYS A 39 -5.05 1.91 -17.05
N GLY A 40 -4.15 1.84 -18.02
CA GLY A 40 -2.96 0.99 -17.95
C GLY A 40 -2.07 1.33 -16.76
N ARG A 41 -1.87 2.64 -16.51
CA ARG A 41 -1.08 3.13 -15.38
C ARG A 41 -1.73 2.79 -14.03
N MET A 42 -3.03 2.98 -13.89
CA MET A 42 -3.75 2.64 -12.65
C MET A 42 -3.79 1.13 -12.40
N ALA A 43 -3.92 0.33 -13.46
CA ALA A 43 -3.83 -1.13 -13.37
C ALA A 43 -2.46 -1.59 -12.83
N ALA A 44 -1.38 -0.93 -13.27
CA ALA A 44 -0.04 -1.25 -12.78
C ALA A 44 0.12 -0.92 -11.29
N LEU A 45 -0.32 0.28 -10.85
CA LEU A 45 -0.29 0.69 -9.44
C LEU A 45 -1.15 -0.24 -8.57
N TYR A 46 -2.34 -0.61 -9.04
CA TYR A 46 -3.19 -1.61 -8.40
C TYR A 46 -2.45 -2.93 -8.15
N GLU A 47 -1.81 -3.50 -9.18
CA GLU A 47 -1.10 -4.77 -9.04
C GLU A 47 0.11 -4.67 -8.11
N ILE A 48 0.82 -3.54 -8.09
CA ILE A 48 1.94 -3.31 -7.17
C ILE A 48 1.47 -3.40 -5.71
N HIS A 49 0.44 -2.63 -5.35
CA HIS A 49 -0.10 -2.64 -4.00
C HIS A 49 -0.67 -4.02 -3.62
N ARG A 50 -1.36 -4.67 -4.54
CA ARG A 50 -1.88 -6.03 -4.34
C ARG A 50 -0.76 -7.04 -4.08
N ASN A 51 0.34 -6.97 -4.81
CA ASN A 51 1.50 -7.83 -4.61
C ASN A 51 2.18 -7.58 -3.25
N ILE A 52 2.26 -6.32 -2.82
CA ILE A 52 2.79 -5.98 -1.48
C ILE A 52 1.92 -6.63 -0.39
N VAL A 53 0.59 -6.53 -0.49
CA VAL A 53 -0.35 -7.21 0.43
C VAL A 53 -0.09 -8.72 0.47
N GLN A 54 0.03 -9.36 -0.69
CA GLN A 54 0.27 -10.81 -0.77
C GLN A 54 1.62 -11.20 -0.13
N ASN A 55 2.68 -10.46 -0.41
CA ASN A 55 4.01 -10.71 0.14
C ASN A 55 4.04 -10.57 1.67
N LEU A 56 3.36 -9.55 2.20
CA LEU A 56 3.29 -9.31 3.65
C LEU A 56 2.41 -10.34 4.35
N LYS A 57 1.27 -10.73 3.77
CA LYS A 57 0.44 -11.85 4.26
C LYS A 57 1.25 -13.14 4.33
N MET A 58 1.98 -13.47 3.25
CA MET A 58 2.84 -14.66 3.23
C MET A 58 3.93 -14.59 4.30
N HIS A 59 4.50 -13.42 4.56
CA HIS A 59 5.46 -13.23 5.64
C HIS A 59 4.87 -13.54 7.02
N LEU A 60 3.64 -13.07 7.29
CA LEU A 60 2.90 -13.39 8.52
C LEU A 60 2.64 -14.89 8.65
N THR A 61 2.07 -15.51 7.62
CA THR A 61 1.76 -16.96 7.61
C THR A 61 3.00 -17.81 7.91
N LEU A 62 4.13 -17.51 7.27
CA LEU A 62 5.39 -18.25 7.45
C LEU A 62 6.04 -18.05 8.83
N LYS A 63 5.73 -16.96 9.53
CA LYS A 63 6.34 -16.62 10.83
C LYS A 63 5.48 -17.05 12.01
N GLU A 64 4.17 -17.02 11.84
CA GLU A 64 3.20 -17.34 12.88
C GLU A 64 2.77 -18.82 12.87
N ASN A 65 3.13 -19.59 11.83
CA ASN A 65 2.58 -20.95 11.58
C ASN A 65 1.04 -20.98 11.62
N LYS A 66 0.37 -19.84 11.37
CA LYS A 66 -1.08 -19.71 11.33
C LYS A 66 -1.60 -20.06 9.94
N ASP A 67 -2.73 -20.74 9.86
CA ASP A 67 -3.41 -21.01 8.60
C ASP A 67 -3.88 -19.72 7.93
N GLN A 68 -3.80 -19.69 6.59
CA GLN A 68 -4.03 -18.51 5.76
C GLN A 68 -5.44 -17.91 5.93
N HIS A 69 -6.44 -18.72 6.32
CA HIS A 69 -7.82 -18.30 6.57
C HIS A 69 -7.98 -17.47 7.85
N THR A 70 -7.26 -17.79 8.94
CA THR A 70 -7.39 -17.10 10.23
C THR A 70 -6.87 -15.65 10.16
N LEU A 71 -5.82 -15.44 9.37
CA LEU A 71 -5.24 -14.11 9.12
C LEU A 71 -6.20 -13.16 8.40
N GLU A 72 -7.08 -13.64 7.52
CA GLU A 72 -8.01 -12.77 6.77
C GLU A 72 -9.15 -12.20 7.63
N ASP A 73 -9.53 -12.91 8.69
CA ASP A 73 -10.54 -12.46 9.64
C ASP A 73 -9.94 -11.56 10.74
N GLU A 74 -8.70 -11.80 11.17
CA GLU A 74 -7.97 -10.95 12.14
C GLU A 74 -7.60 -9.58 11.55
N LEU A 75 -7.14 -9.53 10.29
CA LEU A 75 -6.80 -8.31 9.56
C LEU A 75 -7.96 -7.31 9.39
N LYS A 76 -9.21 -7.70 9.68
CA LYS A 76 -10.38 -6.80 9.62
C LYS A 76 -10.48 -5.84 10.81
N VAL A 77 -9.73 -6.06 11.89
CA VAL A 77 -9.88 -5.34 13.16
C VAL A 77 -8.80 -4.26 13.38
N ALA A 78 -7.71 -4.27 12.61
CA ALA A 78 -6.66 -3.26 12.71
C ALA A 78 -7.21 -1.86 12.37
N LYS A 79 -6.83 -0.84 13.18
CA LYS A 79 -7.21 0.57 12.98
C LYS A 79 -7.00 0.96 11.52
N ASN A 80 -8.10 1.21 10.81
CA ASN A 80 -8.06 1.62 9.42
C ASN A 80 -7.33 2.98 9.30
N ASP A 81 -6.11 2.97 8.79
CA ASP A 81 -5.49 4.19 8.26
C ASP A 81 -6.14 4.42 6.87
N GLU A 82 -7.29 5.12 6.84
CA GLU A 82 -8.16 5.36 5.67
C GLU A 82 -7.63 6.44 4.72
N ILE A 83 -6.32 6.42 4.43
CA ILE A 83 -5.64 7.47 3.66
C ILE A 83 -6.22 7.58 2.25
N PHE A 84 -6.36 6.44 1.56
CA PHE A 84 -6.83 6.42 0.19
C PHE A 84 -8.34 6.50 0.10
N ASN A 85 -9.07 6.04 1.12
CA ASN A 85 -10.51 6.26 1.23
C ASN A 85 -10.87 7.75 1.42
N GLU A 86 -10.07 8.50 2.20
CA GLU A 86 -10.20 9.96 2.27
C GLU A 86 -9.89 10.64 0.93
N CYS A 87 -8.87 10.18 0.20
CA CYS A 87 -8.60 10.66 -1.16
C CYS A 87 -9.75 10.31 -2.11
N PHE A 88 -10.35 9.13 -1.97
CA PHE A 88 -11.47 8.64 -2.78
C PHE A 88 -12.74 9.48 -2.58
N THR A 89 -13.07 9.79 -1.33
CA THR A 89 -14.25 10.63 -1.01
C THR A 89 -14.09 12.08 -1.46
N LYS A 90 -12.85 12.57 -1.56
CA LYS A 90 -12.51 13.90 -2.07
C LYS A 90 -12.25 13.91 -3.60
N LEU A 91 -12.35 12.76 -4.25
CA LEU A 91 -12.04 12.56 -5.66
C LEU A 91 -13.15 13.18 -6.51
N ASN A 92 -13.02 14.47 -6.77
CA ASN A 92 -13.92 15.28 -7.59
C ASN A 92 -13.14 15.91 -8.76
N ALA A 93 -12.19 15.16 -9.32
CA ALA A 93 -11.27 15.64 -10.34
C ALA A 93 -12.03 15.97 -11.64
N GLN A 94 -11.83 17.18 -12.16
CA GLN A 94 -12.49 17.64 -13.39
C GLN A 94 -11.69 17.29 -14.66
N ASN A 95 -10.43 16.84 -14.49
CA ASN A 95 -9.55 16.38 -15.58
C ASN A 95 -8.39 15.50 -15.05
N ASP A 96 -7.68 14.86 -15.97
CA ASP A 96 -6.57 13.93 -15.69
C ASP A 96 -5.42 14.55 -14.89
N HIS A 97 -5.16 15.86 -15.02
CA HIS A 97 -4.05 16.51 -14.34
C HIS A 97 -4.32 16.66 -12.82
N GLU A 98 -5.54 17.04 -12.45
CA GLU A 98 -5.97 17.10 -11.05
C GLU A 98 -5.97 15.70 -10.41
N LEU A 99 -6.42 14.70 -11.15
CA LEU A 99 -6.41 13.30 -10.72
C LEU A 99 -4.99 12.81 -10.44
N ILE A 100 -4.03 13.10 -11.33
CA ILE A 100 -2.63 12.74 -11.13
C ILE A 100 -2.06 13.45 -9.89
N GLY A 101 -2.38 14.73 -9.66
CA GLY A 101 -1.95 15.43 -8.45
C GLY A 101 -2.48 14.82 -7.16
N GLN A 102 -3.73 14.35 -7.16
CA GLN A 102 -4.33 13.66 -6.01
C GLN A 102 -3.70 12.28 -5.77
N ILE A 103 -3.42 11.52 -6.84
CA ILE A 103 -2.67 10.27 -6.76
C ILE A 103 -1.29 10.53 -6.15
N GLU A 104 -0.62 11.60 -6.56
CA GLU A 104 0.71 11.91 -6.04
C GLU A 104 0.71 12.24 -4.56
N ALA A 105 -0.27 13.03 -4.11
CA ALA A 105 -0.42 13.34 -2.70
C ALA A 105 -0.71 12.09 -1.85
N ALA A 106 -1.55 11.17 -2.35
CA ALA A 106 -1.90 9.94 -1.64
C ALA A 106 -0.68 9.00 -1.49
N GLU A 107 0.12 8.87 -2.55
CA GLU A 107 1.34 8.05 -2.54
C GLU A 107 2.44 8.66 -1.65
N ASP A 108 2.63 9.98 -1.68
CA ASP A 108 3.58 10.66 -0.81
C ASP A 108 3.16 10.51 0.68
N GLN A 109 1.85 10.52 0.99
CA GLN A 109 1.32 10.25 2.33
C GLN A 109 1.53 8.79 2.75
N CYS A 110 1.28 7.83 1.86
CA CYS A 110 1.53 6.40 2.07
C CYS A 110 3.01 6.15 2.41
N GLU A 111 3.93 6.72 1.61
CA GLU A 111 5.37 6.62 1.85
C GLU A 111 5.76 7.24 3.20
N GLY A 112 5.21 8.42 3.52
CA GLY A 112 5.47 9.13 4.77
C GLY A 112 5.04 8.32 6.01
N MET A 113 3.85 7.72 5.98
CA MET A 113 3.36 6.87 7.07
C MET A 113 4.25 5.65 7.27
N ILE A 114 4.58 4.93 6.18
CA ILE A 114 5.38 3.72 6.28
C ILE A 114 6.83 4.03 6.68
N LYS A 115 7.39 5.17 6.26
CA LYS A 115 8.69 5.67 6.75
C LYS A 115 8.71 5.97 8.24
N ASN A 116 7.62 6.48 8.80
CA ASN A 116 7.53 6.75 10.23
C ASN A 116 7.36 5.45 11.02
N MET A 117 6.58 4.52 10.49
CA MET A 117 6.40 3.16 11.00
C MET A 117 7.73 2.41 11.17
N VAL A 118 8.62 2.42 10.16
CA VAL A 118 9.90 1.69 10.25
C VAL A 118 10.92 2.31 11.23
N LYS A 119 10.67 3.50 11.77
CA LYS A 119 11.52 4.14 12.79
C LYS A 119 11.23 3.63 14.21
N ASP A 120 10.13 2.91 14.42
CA ASP A 120 9.75 2.38 15.73
C ASP A 120 10.80 1.42 16.26
N SER A 121 11.48 1.75 17.37
CA SER A 121 12.57 0.94 17.95
C SER A 121 12.13 -0.43 18.45
N GLU A 122 10.84 -0.62 18.73
CA GLU A 122 10.29 -1.84 19.32
C GLU A 122 9.97 -2.92 18.27
N VAL A 123 9.97 -2.57 16.98
CA VAL A 123 9.80 -3.49 15.86
C VAL A 123 11.14 -4.13 15.47
N LEU A 124 11.14 -5.44 15.22
CA LEU A 124 12.33 -6.20 14.84
C LEU A 124 12.96 -5.67 13.55
N LYS A 125 14.28 -5.72 13.49
CA LYS A 125 15.05 -5.33 12.31
C LYS A 125 14.60 -6.09 11.06
N SER A 126 14.34 -7.39 11.17
CA SER A 126 13.88 -8.23 10.05
C SER A 126 12.51 -7.80 9.51
N THR A 127 11.60 -7.38 10.38
CA THR A 127 10.27 -6.87 10.01
C THR A 127 10.42 -5.57 9.22
N LYS A 128 11.24 -4.65 9.73
CA LYS A 128 11.59 -3.40 9.04
C LYS A 128 12.22 -3.63 7.68
N GLU A 129 13.12 -4.61 7.56
CA GLU A 129 13.78 -4.95 6.29
C GLU A 129 12.80 -5.51 5.24
N VAL A 130 11.78 -6.28 5.67
CA VAL A 130 10.72 -6.74 4.77
C VAL A 130 9.88 -5.57 4.29
N ILE A 131 9.41 -4.72 5.21
CA ILE A 131 8.62 -3.53 4.88
C ILE A 131 9.40 -2.57 3.97
N ALA A 132 10.68 -2.30 4.30
CA ALA A 132 11.54 -1.41 3.51
C ALA A 132 11.77 -1.93 2.09
N ARG A 133 11.88 -3.26 1.88
CA ARG A 133 11.98 -3.84 0.54
C ARG A 133 10.71 -3.64 -0.28
N GLN A 134 9.54 -3.84 0.32
CA GLN A 134 8.26 -3.56 -0.36
C GLN A 134 8.13 -2.07 -0.70
N MET A 135 8.58 -1.19 0.21
CA MET A 135 8.59 0.26 -0.02
C MET A 135 9.53 0.72 -1.13
N LEU A 136 10.70 0.11 -1.23
CA LEU A 136 11.60 0.41 -2.35
C LEU A 136 10.95 0.07 -3.70
N TYR A 137 10.19 -1.03 -3.75
CA TYR A 137 9.48 -1.45 -4.95
C TYR A 137 8.33 -0.49 -5.30
N LEU A 138 7.52 -0.09 -4.32
CA LEU A 138 6.47 0.91 -4.50
C LEU A 138 7.05 2.24 -5.00
N LYS A 139 8.08 2.74 -4.30
CA LYS A 139 8.75 4.00 -4.65
C LYS A 139 9.28 4.01 -6.08
N LYS A 140 10.01 2.97 -6.50
CA LYS A 140 10.52 2.88 -7.87
C LYS A 140 9.41 2.89 -8.92
N SER A 141 8.32 2.19 -8.62
CA SER A 141 7.18 2.12 -9.53
C SER A 141 6.44 3.45 -9.62
N PHE A 142 6.36 4.18 -8.52
CA PHE A 142 5.75 5.49 -8.46
C PHE A 142 6.64 6.59 -9.05
N GLU A 143 7.96 6.53 -8.87
CA GLU A 143 8.93 7.38 -9.57
C GLU A 143 8.86 7.15 -11.09
N TYR A 144 8.72 5.89 -11.53
CA TYR A 144 8.47 5.56 -12.92
C TYR A 144 7.15 6.20 -13.40
N PHE A 145 6.07 6.11 -12.63
CA PHE A 145 4.81 6.81 -12.93
C PHE A 145 4.99 8.33 -13.07
N LYS A 146 5.70 9.00 -12.15
CA LYS A 146 6.02 10.43 -12.24
C LYS A 146 6.84 10.76 -13.49
N SER A 147 7.77 9.89 -13.87
CA SER A 147 8.64 10.11 -15.05
C SER A 147 7.86 10.07 -16.37
N LEU A 148 6.73 9.38 -16.42
CA LEU A 148 5.85 9.31 -17.59
C LEU A 148 4.91 10.54 -17.71
N LYS A 149 5.04 11.52 -16.81
CA LYS A 149 4.32 12.81 -16.85
C LYS A 149 4.98 13.82 -17.78
N SER A 150 6.18 13.53 -18.28
CA SER A 150 7.00 14.43 -19.11
C SER A 150 6.96 14.13 -20.62
N ILE A 151 5.95 13.40 -21.11
CA ILE A 151 5.76 13.13 -22.54
C ILE A 151 4.43 13.75 -22.97
#